data_AF-K2DDI0-F1
#
_entry.id   AF-K2DDI0-F1
#
_cell.length_a   1.000
_cell.length_b   1.000
_cell.length_c   1.000
_cell.angle_alpha   90.00
_cell.angle_beta   90.00
_cell.angle_gamma   90.00
#
_symmetry.space_group_name_H-M   'P 1'
#
loop_
_entity.id
_entity.type
_entity.pdbx_description
1 polymer ?
#
loop_
_entity_poly.entity_id
_entity_poly.type
_entity_poly.pdbx_seq_one_letter_code
_entity_poly.pdbx_strand_id
1 'polypeptide(L)' 'HQVNYVEGAEALVPYKGPVDKLINRMLGGIKSGFSYCGAHNIQDLQNNAKFIMVTSTGVKENGFHDVHYAHSN' A
#
# COMPACT_ATOMS: atom_id res chain seq x y z
N HIS A 1 19.11 16.22 -33.28
CA HIS A 1 18.97 15.11 -32.33
C HIS A 1 17.80 15.42 -31.40
N GLN A 2 16.56 15.18 -31.86
CA GLN A 2 15.37 15.31 -31.01
C GLN A 2 15.16 14.00 -30.27
N VAL A 3 15.14 14.07 -28.94
CA VAL A 3 14.81 12.95 -28.07
C VAL A 3 13.29 12.96 -27.89
N ASN A 4 12.58 12.03 -28.52
CA ASN A 4 11.19 11.71 -28.19
C ASN A 4 11.19 10.85 -26.93
N TYR A 5 11.27 11.47 -25.75
CA TYR A 5 11.08 10.76 -24.48
C TYR A 5 9.63 10.95 -24.04
N VAL A 6 8.90 9.84 -23.92
CA VAL A 6 7.51 9.86 -23.47
C VAL A 6 7.51 9.55 -21.98
N GLU A 7 7.12 10.52 -21.15
CA GLU A 7 7.09 10.43 -19.68
C GLU A 7 5.76 9.88 -19.12
N GLY A 8 4.83 9.52 -20.01
CA GLY A 8 3.51 9.02 -19.66
C GLY A 8 3.08 7.85 -20.54
N ALA A 9 2.29 6.96 -19.98
CA ALA A 9 1.62 5.87 -20.69
C ALA A 9 0.11 5.99 -20.50
N GLU A 10 -0.65 5.70 -21.55
CA GLU A 10 -2.12 5.68 -21.51
C GLU A 10 -2.61 4.29 -21.10
N ALA A 11 -3.50 4.22 -20.13
CA ALA A 11 -4.12 2.98 -19.70
C ALA A 11 -5.52 3.24 -19.14
N LEU A 12 -6.42 2.28 -19.36
CA LEU A 12 -7.73 2.25 -18.72
C LEU A 12 -7.62 1.58 -17.35
N VAL A 13 -8.29 2.15 -16.35
CA VAL A 13 -8.38 1.58 -15.01
C VAL A 13 -9.84 1.23 -14.67
N PRO A 14 -10.11 0.07 -14.04
CA PRO A 14 -11.47 -0.27 -13.62
C PRO A 14 -12.04 0.76 -12.65
N TYR A 15 -13.36 0.97 -12.70
CA TYR A 15 -14.07 1.79 -11.73
C TYR A 15 -13.94 1.20 -10.32
N LYS A 16 -13.49 2.01 -9.36
CA LYS A 16 -13.19 1.57 -7.99
C LYS A 16 -14.31 1.86 -6.97
N GLY A 17 -15.47 2.31 -7.45
CA GLY A 17 -16.57 2.72 -6.59
C GLY A 17 -16.46 4.17 -6.08
N PRO A 18 -17.35 4.54 -5.14
CA PRO A 18 -17.34 5.84 -4.46
C PRO A 18 -16.02 6.15 -3.73
N VAL A 19 -15.62 7.43 -3.76
CA VAL A 19 -14.33 7.91 -3.21
C VAL A 19 -14.27 7.77 -1.68
N ASP A 20 -15.38 8.02 -1.00
CA ASP A 20 -15.52 7.88 0.45
C ASP A 20 -15.16 6.47 0.93
N LYS A 21 -15.57 5.43 0.21
CA LYS A 21 -15.22 4.03 0.53
C LYS A 21 -13.71 3.80 0.44
N LEU A 22 -13.06 4.35 -0.58
CA LEU A 22 -11.61 4.22 -0.75
C LEU A 22 -10.85 4.94 0.36
N ILE A 23 -11.26 6.17 0.68
CA ILE A 23 -10.66 6.97 1.75
C ILE A 23 -10.79 6.27 3.10
N ASN A 24 -11.99 5.76 3.43
CA ASN A 24 -12.22 5.07 4.69
C ASN A 24 -11.35 3.81 4.83
N ARG A 25 -11.16 3.05 3.74
CA ARG A 25 -10.26 1.90 3.72
C ARG A 25 -8.80 2.30 3.95
N MET A 26 -8.33 3.33 3.25
CA MET A 26 -6.97 3.86 3.43
C MET A 26 -6.75 4.36 4.86
N LEU A 27 -7.72 5.09 5.42
CA LEU A 27 -7.68 5.58 6.79
C LEU A 27 -7.63 4.44 7.80
N GLY A 28 -8.39 3.36 7.59
CA GLY A 28 -8.34 2.16 8.41
C GLY A 28 -6.95 1.52 8.43
N GLY A 29 -6.30 1.41 7.26
CA GLY A 29 -4.93 0.90 7.17
C GLY A 29 -3.91 1.78 7.90
N ILE A 30 -3.99 3.10 7.72
CA ILE A 30 -3.11 4.06 8.40
C ILE A 30 -3.26 3.96 9.92
N LYS A 31 -4.51 3.94 10.42
CA LYS A 31 -4.79 3.81 11.86
C LYS A 31 -4.32 2.47 12.42
N SER A 32 -4.43 1.38 11.67
CA SER A 32 -3.83 0.10 12.06
C SER A 32 -2.30 0.22 12.21
N GLY A 33 -1.65 0.94 11.31
CA GLY A 33 -0.21 1.23 11.37
C GLY A 33 0.19 2.00 12.63
N PHE A 34 -0.63 2.98 13.03
CA PHE A 34 -0.40 3.76 14.25
C PHE A 34 -0.28 2.85 15.50
N SER A 35 -1.14 1.84 15.62
CA SER A 35 -1.09 0.89 16.73
C SER A 35 0.23 0.10 16.79
N TYR A 36 0.76 -0.34 15.64
CA TYR A 36 2.04 -1.06 15.59
C TYR A 36 3.24 -0.17 15.96
N CYS A 37 3.15 1.12 15.69
CA CYS A 37 4.20 2.09 16.01
C CYS A 37 4.00 2.80 17.36
N GLY A 38 2.96 2.47 18.12
CA GLY A 38 2.64 3.14 19.39
C GLY A 38 2.37 4.64 19.21
N ALA A 39 1.62 5.01 18.18
CA ALA A 39 1.31 6.39 17.82
C ALA A 39 -0.17 6.70 18.00
N HIS A 40 -0.52 7.91 18.44
CA HIS A 40 -1.92 8.37 18.52
C HIS A 40 -2.26 9.41 17.46
N ASN A 41 -1.25 9.99 16.81
CA ASN A 41 -1.39 10.98 15.77
C ASN A 41 -0.23 10.88 14.76
N ILE A 42 -0.25 11.71 13.72
CA ILE A 42 0.76 11.70 12.65
C ILE A 42 2.15 12.08 13.18
N GLN A 43 2.23 13.05 14.09
CA GLN A 43 3.50 13.48 14.67
C GLN A 43 4.13 12.35 15.50
N ASP A 44 3.35 11.65 16.29
CA ASP A 44 3.80 10.48 17.04
C ASP A 44 4.31 9.39 16.10
N LEU A 45 3.58 9.11 15.01
CA LEU A 45 4.01 8.12 14.02
C LEU A 45 5.37 8.50 13.43
N GLN A 46 5.54 9.76 13.01
CA GLN A 46 6.78 10.25 12.43
C GLN A 46 7.96 10.18 13.41
N ASN A 47 7.70 10.38 14.71
CA ASN A 47 8.72 10.33 15.75
C ASN A 47 9.05 8.89 16.22
N ASN A 48 8.05 8.00 16.26
CA ASN A 48 8.18 6.69 16.89
C ASN A 48 8.47 5.56 15.89
N ALA A 49 8.07 5.72 14.62
CA ALA A 49 8.22 4.67 13.61
C ALA A 49 9.69 4.32 13.38
N LYS A 50 9.97 3.01 13.31
CA LYS A 50 11.29 2.48 12.97
C LYS A 50 11.16 1.61 11.74
N PHE A 51 12.08 1.80 10.81
CA PHE A 51 12.16 0.99 9.60
C PHE A 51 13.28 -0.03 9.74
N ILE A 52 13.05 -1.20 9.16
CA ILE A 52 14.07 -2.23 8.99
C ILE A 52 14.30 -2.46 7.51
N MET A 53 15.53 -2.77 7.15
CA MET A 53 15.86 -3.18 5.79
C MET A 53 15.41 -4.62 5.58
N VAL A 54 14.73 -4.87 4.46
CA VAL A 54 14.31 -6.22 4.05
C VAL A 54 15.02 -6.61 2.76
N THR A 55 15.25 -7.91 2.59
CA THR A 55 15.78 -8.47 1.34
C THR A 55 14.69 -8.49 0.25
N SER A 56 15.08 -8.72 -0.99
CA SER A 56 14.13 -8.94 -2.09
C SER A 56 13.23 -10.15 -1.87
N THR A 57 13.71 -11.19 -1.18
CA THR A 57 12.90 -12.34 -0.75
C THR A 57 11.89 -11.94 0.31
N GLY A 58 12.26 -11.12 1.30
CA GLY A 58 11.33 -10.61 2.31
C GLY A 58 10.18 -9.79 1.72
N VAL A 59 10.41 -9.04 0.63
CA VAL A 59 9.32 -8.36 -0.10
C VAL A 59 8.32 -9.37 -0.69
N LYS A 60 8.83 -10.47 -1.23
CA LYS A 60 8.02 -11.60 -1.71
C LYS A 60 7.45 -12.46 -0.59
N GLU A 61 7.74 -12.21 0.67
CA GLU A 61 7.10 -12.88 1.83
C GLU A 61 6.04 -11.98 2.48
N ASN A 62 6.12 -10.66 2.28
CA ASN A 62 5.19 -9.69 2.87
C ASN A 62 3.83 -9.56 2.13
N GLY A 63 3.77 -9.89 0.84
CA GLY A 63 2.49 -10.07 0.15
C GLY A 63 1.68 -11.29 0.63
N PHE A 64 0.59 -11.63 -0.06
CA PHE A 64 -0.10 -12.90 0.16
C PHE A 64 0.63 -14.01 -0.59
N HIS A 65 1.24 -14.96 0.11
CA HIS A 65 1.88 -16.14 -0.47
C HIS A 65 1.37 -17.38 0.25
N ASP A 66 1.37 -18.53 -0.43
CA ASP A 66 0.84 -19.81 0.05
C ASP A 66 -0.66 -19.82 0.39
N VAL A 67 -1.44 -18.92 -0.20
CA VAL A 67 -2.90 -18.96 -0.13
C VAL A 67 -3.44 -19.74 -1.33
N HIS A 68 -3.70 -21.03 -1.16
CA HIS A 68 -4.59 -21.74 -2.06
C HIS A 68 -6.02 -21.22 -1.83
N TYR A 69 -6.50 -20.38 -2.73
CA TYR A 69 -7.92 -20.03 -2.77
C TYR A 69 -8.72 -21.30 -3.13
N ALA A 70 -9.19 -22.02 -2.12
CA ALA A 70 -10.26 -22.98 -2.29
C ALA A 70 -11.59 -22.22 -2.43
N HIS A 71 -11.89 -21.86 -3.70
CA HIS A 71 -13.22 -21.65 -4.29
C HIS A 71 -14.01 -20.34 -3.98
N SER A 72 -14.54 -19.71 -5.04
CA SER A 72 -15.96 -19.84 -5.42
C SER A 72 -16.19 -19.47 -6.90
N ASN A 73 -17.02 -20.27 -7.58
CA ASN A 73 -17.58 -19.97 -8.92
C ASN A 73 -18.20 -18.57 -9.01
#